data_AF-A0A2E0QYQ1-F1
#
_entry.id   AF-A0A2E0QYQ1-F1
#
_cell.length_a   1.000
_cell.length_b   1.000
_cell.length_c   1.000
_cell.angle_alpha   90.00
_cell.angle_beta   90.00
_cell.angle_gamma   90.00
#
_symmetry.space_group_name_H-M   'P 1'
#
loop_
_entity.id
_entity.type
_entity.pdbx_description
1 polymer ?
#
loop_
_entity_poly.entity_id
_entity_poly.type
_entity_poly.pdbx_seq_one_letter_code
_entity_poly.pdbx_strand_id
1 'polypeptide(L)'
;MLGMSSLWMASDHLVYVKGSGFLMPFTEEYKRFRFDEIQCLSVVRTSRVGKGVLYGGGLVFASMLVALIFGVNAGEGITVGVAILVSLFGLLALGCLALLLRHLILGPSCLCDIQTSLSRERLRPLNRLHQTSQAVAQIEGLIREAQISIEKAAPSEKGETGDLPSKQSATAKAKAHVADAFRVPALVLPSSLAFIVLGIISLTALHIENVVLAGVVMLLLLAACFLVIMSLVGAVRHATPPPVKVSLWTQLGLLFFVIGSGAIYYLTAATMNPSYTLGILGPLEAFSAIGTDGGVWFYFWFLFLGLSVFSVGLAGAIQSMKWKKQLAQVEERKSSSVAPSEEGDG
;
A
#
# COMPACT_ATOMS: atom_id res chain seq x y z
N MET A 1 -0.71 12.42 0.84
CA MET A 1 -1.08 13.84 0.84
C MET A 1 -2.37 13.98 1.62
N LEU A 2 -2.26 14.53 2.83
CA LEU A 2 -3.41 15.06 3.57
C LEU A 2 -3.75 16.37 2.87
N GLY A 3 -4.96 16.49 2.34
CA GLY A 3 -5.43 17.69 1.67
C GLY A 3 -6.93 17.73 1.86
N MET A 4 -7.45 18.88 2.25
CA MET A 4 -8.89 19.06 2.41
C MET A 4 -9.53 19.16 1.02
N SER A 5 -10.68 18.54 0.88
CA SER A 5 -11.45 18.65 -0.35
C SER A 5 -12.92 18.70 0.00
N SER A 6 -13.66 19.61 -0.63
CA SER A 6 -15.10 19.71 -0.50
C SER A 6 -15.73 19.79 -1.89
N LEU A 7 -16.97 19.31 -1.99
CA LEU A 7 -17.78 19.38 -3.20
C LEU A 7 -19.04 20.13 -2.85
N TRP A 8 -19.29 21.24 -3.52
CA TRP A 8 -20.46 22.08 -3.33
C TRP A 8 -21.33 21.99 -4.58
N MET A 9 -22.64 22.01 -4.36
CA MET A 9 -23.62 21.89 -5.43
C MET A 9 -24.34 23.23 -5.58
N ALA A 10 -24.29 23.78 -6.80
CA ALA A 10 -25.08 24.93 -7.22
C ALA A 10 -26.27 24.46 -8.07
N SER A 11 -27.10 25.39 -8.56
CA SER A 11 -28.28 25.08 -9.37
C SER A 11 -27.97 24.53 -10.76
N ASP A 12 -26.82 24.90 -11.32
CA ASP A 12 -26.41 24.61 -12.71
C ASP A 12 -25.03 23.92 -12.82
N HIS A 13 -24.29 23.83 -11.71
CA HIS A 13 -22.95 23.26 -11.70
C HIS A 13 -22.53 22.69 -10.33
N LEU A 14 -21.45 21.90 -10.34
CA LEU A 14 -20.71 21.50 -9.16
C LEU A 14 -19.45 22.34 -9.00
N VAL A 15 -19.13 22.72 -7.77
CA VAL A 15 -17.85 23.36 -7.42
C VAL A 15 -17.02 22.38 -6.60
N TYR A 16 -15.92 21.94 -7.17
CA TYR A 16 -14.92 21.15 -6.47
C TYR A 16 -13.83 22.07 -5.92
N VAL A 17 -13.67 22.05 -4.59
CA VAL A 17 -12.65 22.82 -3.89
C VAL A 17 -11.60 21.85 -3.38
N LYS A 18 -10.36 22.08 -3.79
CA LYS A 18 -9.20 21.26 -3.41
C LYS A 18 -8.18 22.12 -2.70
N GLY A 19 -8.06 21.91 -1.38
CA GLY A 19 -7.04 22.53 -0.54
C GLY A 19 -5.76 21.69 -0.51
N SER A 20 -4.61 22.32 -0.73
CA SER A 20 -3.29 21.72 -0.54
C SER A 20 -2.65 22.26 0.76
N GLY A 21 -2.27 21.36 1.67
CA GLY A 21 -1.69 21.73 2.97
C GLY A 21 -1.80 20.60 4.01
N PHE A 22 -0.86 20.55 4.95
CA PHE A 22 -0.79 19.49 5.99
C PHE A 22 -1.72 19.76 7.19
N LEU A 23 -1.96 21.04 7.52
CA LEU A 23 -2.78 21.47 8.65
C LEU A 23 -3.68 22.69 8.31
N MET A 24 -3.13 23.67 7.58
CA MET A 24 -3.88 24.75 6.95
C MET A 24 -3.72 24.67 5.43
N PRO A 25 -4.77 24.96 4.63
CA PRO A 25 -4.68 24.98 3.18
C PRO A 25 -3.93 26.25 2.76
N PHE A 26 -2.73 26.10 2.20
CA PHE A 26 -1.95 27.23 1.70
C PHE A 26 -2.40 27.65 0.29
N THR A 27 -2.97 26.70 -0.45
CA THR A 27 -3.53 26.94 -1.76
C THR A 27 -4.87 26.23 -1.88
N GLU A 28 -5.86 26.92 -2.42
CA GLU A 28 -7.17 26.38 -2.74
C GLU A 28 -7.40 26.48 -4.24
N GLU A 29 -7.61 25.34 -4.87
CA GLU A 29 -7.99 25.24 -6.27
C GLU A 29 -9.50 25.07 -6.36
N TYR A 30 -10.16 25.96 -7.11
CA TYR A 30 -11.59 25.93 -7.37
C TYR A 30 -11.83 25.48 -8.80
N LYS A 31 -12.54 24.37 -8.98
CA LYS A 31 -12.95 23.89 -10.31
C LYS A 31 -14.46 23.77 -10.39
N ARG A 32 -15.04 24.34 -11.45
CA ARG A 32 -16.47 24.27 -11.74
C ARG A 32 -16.73 23.22 -12.81
N PHE A 33 -17.78 22.42 -12.61
CA PHE A 33 -18.24 21.42 -13.56
C PHE A 33 -19.71 21.68 -13.85
N ARG A 34 -20.02 22.22 -15.03
CA ARG A 34 -21.41 22.48 -15.42
C ARG A 34 -22.13 21.16 -15.69
N PHE A 35 -23.40 21.06 -15.33
CA PHE A 35 -24.13 19.79 -15.39
C PHE A 35 -24.29 19.24 -16.82
N ASP A 36 -24.38 20.12 -17.81
CA ASP A 36 -24.44 19.79 -19.23
C ASP A 36 -23.14 19.16 -19.77
N GLU A 37 -21.98 19.56 -19.24
CA GLU A 37 -20.67 19.06 -19.66
C GLU A 37 -20.27 17.72 -19.03
N ILE A 38 -20.96 17.29 -17.97
CA ILE A 38 -20.64 16.05 -17.26
C ILE A 38 -21.16 14.87 -18.09
N GLN A 39 -20.22 14.08 -18.60
CA GLN A 39 -20.52 12.90 -19.41
C GLN A 39 -20.71 11.65 -18.55
N CYS A 40 -19.93 11.52 -17.49
CA CYS A 40 -19.95 10.32 -16.64
C CYS A 40 -19.46 10.59 -15.23
N LEU A 41 -20.11 9.96 -14.25
CA LEU A 41 -19.65 9.82 -12.88
C LEU A 41 -19.37 8.35 -12.60
N SER A 42 -18.10 8.00 -12.39
CA SER A 42 -17.70 6.63 -12.11
C SER A 42 -17.39 6.43 -10.63
N VAL A 43 -18.02 5.43 -10.02
CA VAL A 43 -17.79 5.06 -8.61
C VAL A 43 -17.14 3.68 -8.56
N VAL A 44 -15.88 3.63 -8.12
CA VAL A 44 -15.11 2.39 -8.02
C VAL A 44 -14.91 2.03 -6.54
N ARG A 45 -15.29 0.82 -6.15
CA ARG A 45 -15.03 0.31 -4.79
C ARG A 45 -13.54 0.11 -4.58
N THR A 46 -13.01 0.62 -3.48
CA THR A 46 -11.63 0.34 -3.06
C THR A 46 -11.59 -0.92 -2.22
N SER A 47 -10.53 -1.71 -2.35
CA SER A 47 -10.33 -2.88 -1.49
C SER A 47 -10.24 -2.46 -0.02
N ARG A 48 -11.06 -3.09 0.83
CA ARG A 48 -11.05 -2.89 2.30
C ARG A 48 -9.84 -3.54 2.97
N VAL A 49 -9.25 -4.53 2.29
CA VAL A 49 -8.27 -5.44 2.89
C VAL A 49 -7.05 -4.69 3.39
N GLY A 50 -6.53 -3.71 2.63
CA GLY A 50 -5.31 -2.99 3.03
C GLY A 50 -5.43 -2.25 4.37
N LYS A 51 -6.50 -1.47 4.57
CA LYS A 51 -6.71 -0.73 5.82
C LYS A 51 -7.14 -1.65 6.96
N GLY A 52 -7.98 -2.64 6.68
CA GLY A 52 -8.38 -3.65 7.66
C GLY A 52 -7.19 -4.44 8.20
N VAL A 53 -6.29 -4.90 7.31
CA VAL A 53 -5.06 -5.60 7.68
C VAL A 53 -4.12 -4.69 8.46
N LEU A 54 -4.00 -3.40 8.09
CA LEU A 54 -3.15 -2.47 8.83
C LEU A 54 -3.64 -2.28 10.28
N TYR A 55 -4.92 -1.99 10.49
CA TYR A 55 -5.47 -1.77 11.84
C TYR A 55 -5.58 -3.06 12.64
N GLY A 56 -6.02 -4.15 12.00
CA GLY A 56 -6.10 -5.47 12.62
C GLY A 56 -4.73 -6.03 12.98
N GLY A 57 -3.74 -5.88 12.08
CA GLY A 57 -2.35 -6.27 12.34
C GLY A 57 -1.74 -5.47 13.49
N GLY A 58 -1.95 -4.16 13.53
CA GLY A 58 -1.52 -3.32 14.65
C GLY A 58 -2.15 -3.74 15.99
N LEU A 59 -3.44 -4.09 15.98
CA LEU A 59 -4.14 -4.61 17.16
C LEU A 59 -3.57 -5.94 17.65
N VAL A 60 -3.40 -6.91 16.74
CA VAL A 60 -2.84 -8.24 17.06
C VAL A 60 -1.42 -8.09 17.60
N PHE A 61 -0.58 -7.27 16.95
CA PHE A 61 0.78 -7.01 17.37
C PHE A 61 0.86 -6.40 18.77
N ALA A 62 0.09 -5.35 19.04
CA ALA A 62 0.07 -4.71 20.36
C ALA A 62 -0.46 -5.66 21.45
N SER A 63 -1.49 -6.45 21.15
CA SER A 63 -2.04 -7.44 22.08
C SER A 63 -1.06 -8.57 22.37
N MET A 64 -0.32 -9.03 21.35
CA MET A 64 0.73 -10.04 21.49
C MET A 64 1.87 -9.55 22.39
N LEU A 65 2.29 -8.29 22.24
CA LEU A 65 3.32 -7.69 23.11
C LEU A 65 2.87 -7.62 24.57
N VAL A 66 1.61 -7.25 24.82
CA VAL A 66 1.06 -7.26 26.19
C VAL A 66 1.05 -8.68 26.77
N ALA A 67 0.55 -9.65 26.02
CA ALA A 67 0.51 -11.06 26.46
C ALA A 67 1.92 -11.61 26.75
N LEU A 68 2.89 -11.27 25.91
CA LEU A 68 4.29 -11.63 26.11
C LEU A 68 4.86 -11.02 27.39
N ILE A 69 4.64 -9.72 27.62
CA ILE A 69 5.12 -9.04 28.83
C ILE A 69 4.57 -9.72 30.08
N PHE A 70 3.28 -10.07 30.10
CA PHE A 70 2.70 -10.84 31.21
C PHE A 70 3.29 -12.24 31.34
N GLY A 71 3.53 -12.94 30.21
CA GLY A 71 4.12 -14.28 30.20
C GLY A 71 5.53 -14.33 30.78
N VAL A 72 6.38 -13.35 30.45
CA VAL A 72 7.76 -13.28 30.96
C VAL A 72 7.81 -12.92 32.45
N ASN A 73 6.83 -12.15 32.95
CA ASN A 73 6.80 -11.67 34.34
C ASN A 73 5.89 -12.48 35.27
N ALA A 74 5.45 -13.68 34.87
CA ALA A 74 4.43 -14.45 35.58
C ALA A 74 4.82 -14.90 37.02
N GLY A 75 6.08 -14.72 37.44
CA GLY A 75 6.57 -15.11 38.77
C GLY A 75 7.08 -13.98 39.68
N GLU A 76 7.42 -12.80 39.13
CA GLU A 76 8.16 -11.76 39.87
C GLU A 76 7.26 -10.60 40.35
N GLY A 77 5.95 -10.68 40.07
CA GLY A 77 5.01 -9.60 40.35
C GLY A 77 5.13 -8.44 39.35
N ILE A 78 4.16 -7.52 39.40
CA ILE A 78 4.10 -6.40 38.45
C ILE A 78 5.02 -5.29 38.94
N THR A 79 6.20 -5.18 38.35
CA THR A 79 7.09 -4.02 38.57
C THR A 79 6.51 -2.78 37.90
N VAL A 80 6.93 -1.59 38.38
CA VAL A 80 6.46 -0.30 37.83
C VAL A 80 6.78 -0.18 36.32
N GLY A 81 7.94 -0.68 35.89
CA GLY A 81 8.33 -0.69 34.48
C GLY A 81 7.41 -1.54 33.60
N VAL A 82 7.04 -2.73 34.08
CA VAL A 82 6.06 -3.61 33.41
C VAL A 82 4.71 -2.94 33.30
N ALA A 83 4.24 -2.29 34.37
CA ALA A 83 2.97 -1.57 34.36
C ALA A 83 2.94 -0.45 33.31
N ILE A 84 4.03 0.31 33.16
CA ILE A 84 4.14 1.37 32.15
C ILE A 84 4.09 0.79 30.73
N LEU A 85 4.85 -0.27 30.45
CA LEU A 85 4.89 -0.90 29.13
C LEU A 85 3.54 -1.52 28.75
N VAL A 86 2.91 -2.25 29.66
CA VAL A 86 1.56 -2.80 29.48
C VAL A 86 0.55 -1.69 29.20
N SER A 87 0.64 -0.56 29.91
CA SER A 87 -0.24 0.59 29.70
C SER A 87 -0.05 1.23 28.32
N LEU A 88 1.20 1.40 27.88
CA LEU A 88 1.53 1.97 26.58
C LEU A 88 1.01 1.09 25.42
N PHE A 89 1.31 -0.20 25.46
CA PHE A 89 0.85 -1.14 24.42
C PHE A 89 -0.65 -1.41 24.50
N GLY A 90 -1.24 -1.38 25.69
CA GLY A 90 -2.69 -1.42 25.89
C GLY A 90 -3.40 -0.23 25.25
N LEU A 91 -2.88 0.99 25.44
CA LEU A 91 -3.40 2.19 24.77
C LEU A 91 -3.26 2.12 23.25
N LEU A 92 -2.13 1.61 22.75
CA LEU A 92 -1.92 1.39 21.32
C LEU A 92 -2.92 0.38 20.75
N ALA A 93 -3.12 -0.76 21.43
CA ALA A 93 -4.11 -1.77 21.06
C ALA A 93 -5.51 -1.17 21.02
N LEU A 94 -5.89 -0.40 22.05
CA LEU A 94 -7.18 0.28 22.12
C LEU A 94 -7.36 1.28 20.97
N GLY A 95 -6.33 2.06 20.64
CA GLY A 95 -6.34 2.98 19.49
C GLY A 95 -6.51 2.25 18.15
N CYS A 96 -5.78 1.16 17.94
CA CYS A 96 -5.93 0.31 16.75
C CYS A 96 -7.33 -0.31 16.66
N LEU A 97 -7.88 -0.79 17.78
CA LEU A 97 -9.24 -1.32 17.85
C LEU A 97 -10.29 -0.25 17.51
N ALA A 98 -10.17 0.96 18.07
CA ALA A 98 -11.08 2.06 17.76
C ALA A 98 -11.03 2.45 16.28
N LEU A 99 -9.84 2.50 15.67
CA LEU A 99 -9.68 2.76 14.24
C LEU A 99 -10.25 1.63 13.37
N LEU A 100 -10.06 0.38 13.79
CA LEU A 100 -10.61 -0.79 13.11
C LEU A 100 -12.15 -0.78 13.17
N LEU A 101 -12.74 -0.61 14.35
CA LEU A 101 -14.19 -0.49 14.53
C LEU A 101 -14.75 0.66 13.70
N ARG A 102 -14.12 1.83 13.74
CA ARG A 102 -14.48 2.96 12.88
C ARG A 102 -14.42 2.58 11.40
N HIS A 103 -13.40 1.86 10.96
CA HIS A 103 -13.29 1.41 9.57
C HIS A 103 -14.41 0.44 9.17
N LEU A 104 -14.80 -0.47 10.07
CA LEU A 104 -15.88 -1.43 9.88
C LEU A 104 -17.25 -0.75 9.85
N ILE A 105 -17.53 0.14 10.80
CA ILE A 105 -18.81 0.85 10.94
C ILE A 105 -19.06 1.78 9.74
N LEU A 106 -18.07 2.58 9.32
CA LEU A 106 -18.23 3.50 8.18
C LEU A 106 -18.29 2.79 6.81
N GLY A 107 -18.07 1.47 6.77
CA GLY A 107 -18.22 0.69 5.55
C GLY A 107 -17.15 0.91 4.48
N PRO A 108 -17.37 0.40 3.26
CA PRO A 108 -16.38 0.39 2.18
C PRO A 108 -16.03 1.81 1.73
N SER A 109 -14.74 2.05 1.50
CA SER A 109 -14.32 3.26 0.80
C SER A 109 -14.47 3.11 -0.72
N CYS A 110 -14.78 4.20 -1.40
CA CYS A 110 -14.88 4.29 -2.86
C CYS A 110 -14.01 5.42 -3.42
N LEU A 111 -13.72 5.33 -4.71
CA LEU A 111 -13.16 6.41 -5.52
C LEU A 111 -14.26 6.88 -6.45
N CYS A 112 -14.48 8.18 -6.51
CA CYS A 112 -15.39 8.80 -7.45
C CYS A 112 -14.55 9.61 -8.46
N ASP A 113 -14.70 9.32 -9.75
CA ASP A 113 -14.14 10.16 -10.81
C ASP A 113 -15.26 10.80 -11.61
N ILE A 114 -15.12 12.09 -11.90
CA ILE A 114 -15.97 12.87 -12.79
C ILE A 114 -15.27 13.00 -14.14
N GLN A 115 -16.01 12.74 -15.21
CA GLN A 115 -15.53 12.87 -16.57
C GLN A 115 -16.38 13.93 -17.30
N THR A 116 -15.72 14.96 -17.80
CA THR A 116 -16.26 15.93 -18.73
C THR A 116 -15.71 15.68 -20.13
N SER A 117 -16.21 16.42 -21.12
CA SER A 117 -15.70 16.41 -22.49
C SER A 117 -14.19 16.69 -22.59
N LEU A 118 -13.65 17.50 -21.68
CA LEU A 118 -12.26 17.95 -21.71
C LEU A 118 -11.36 17.27 -20.68
N SER A 119 -11.90 16.75 -19.58
CA SER A 119 -11.07 16.28 -18.48
C SER A 119 -11.71 15.17 -17.66
N ARG A 120 -10.86 14.32 -17.07
CA ARG A 120 -11.26 13.37 -16.05
C ARG A 120 -10.60 13.75 -14.74
N GLU A 121 -11.38 13.94 -13.69
CA GLU A 121 -10.90 14.32 -12.36
C GLU A 121 -11.41 13.42 -11.26
N ARG A 122 -10.62 13.31 -10.19
CA ARG A 122 -10.96 12.48 -9.04
C ARG A 122 -11.51 13.32 -7.89
N LEU A 123 -12.74 13.03 -7.51
CA LEU A 123 -13.47 13.67 -6.41
C LEU A 123 -13.14 12.96 -5.09
N ARG A 124 -12.20 13.52 -4.31
CA ARG A 124 -11.81 13.01 -2.99
C ARG A 124 -12.85 13.08 -1.85
N PRO A 125 -13.79 14.05 -1.79
CA PRO A 125 -14.73 14.18 -0.69
C PRO A 125 -15.65 12.96 -0.54
N LEU A 126 -15.97 12.34 -1.67
CA LEU A 126 -16.85 11.19 -1.80
C LEU A 126 -16.10 9.88 -1.53
N ASN A 127 -15.70 9.68 -0.26
CA ASN A 127 -14.86 8.54 0.12
C ASN A 127 -15.62 7.31 0.59
N ARG A 128 -16.90 7.43 0.99
CA ARG A 128 -17.72 6.30 1.51
C ARG A 128 -18.81 5.93 0.54
N LEU A 129 -18.88 4.65 0.20
CA LEU A 129 -19.78 4.15 -0.84
C LEU A 129 -21.24 4.56 -0.62
N HIS A 130 -21.74 4.50 0.62
CA HIS A 130 -23.13 4.82 0.91
C HIS A 130 -23.44 6.31 0.67
N GLN A 131 -22.63 7.19 1.27
CA GLN A 131 -22.76 8.64 1.06
C GLN A 131 -22.55 9.02 -0.41
N THR A 132 -21.56 8.41 -1.06
CA THR A 132 -21.29 8.63 -2.49
C THR A 132 -22.44 8.17 -3.36
N SER A 133 -23.07 7.03 -3.07
CA SER A 133 -24.22 6.55 -3.86
C SER A 133 -25.41 7.50 -3.77
N GLN A 134 -25.68 8.07 -2.59
CA GLN A 134 -26.75 9.05 -2.41
C GLN A 134 -26.44 10.36 -3.13
N ALA A 135 -25.22 10.88 -2.97
CA ALA A 135 -24.79 12.10 -3.63
C ALA A 135 -24.79 11.95 -5.16
N VAL A 136 -24.32 10.82 -5.69
CA VAL A 136 -24.32 10.56 -7.14
C VAL A 136 -25.74 10.45 -7.67
N ALA A 137 -26.67 9.80 -6.97
CA ALA A 137 -28.08 9.73 -7.40
C ALA A 137 -28.74 11.12 -7.48
N GLN A 138 -28.43 12.02 -6.55
CA GLN A 138 -28.91 13.40 -6.58
C GLN A 138 -28.32 14.18 -7.76
N ILE A 139 -27.00 14.08 -7.97
CA ILE A 139 -26.29 14.77 -9.05
C ILE A 139 -26.74 14.25 -10.42
N GLU A 140 -26.98 12.95 -10.56
CA GLU A 140 -27.45 12.33 -11.80
C GLU A 140 -28.81 12.89 -12.25
N GLY A 141 -29.72 13.16 -11.31
CA GLY A 141 -31.00 13.81 -11.60
C GLY A 141 -30.80 15.19 -12.23
N LEU A 142 -29.95 16.02 -11.63
CA LEU A 142 -29.66 17.38 -12.12
C LEU A 142 -28.95 17.39 -13.48
N ILE A 143 -28.02 16.44 -13.69
CA ILE A 143 -27.36 16.26 -14.99
C ILE A 143 -28.38 15.93 -16.08
N ARG A 144 -29.30 14.99 -15.80
CA ARG A 144 -30.32 14.59 -16.77
C ARG A 144 -31.26 15.75 -17.11
N GLU A 145 -31.69 16.52 -16.12
CA GLU A 145 -32.55 17.70 -16.34
C GLU A 145 -31.86 18.78 -17.19
N ALA A 146 -30.59 19.05 -16.94
CA ALA A 146 -29.79 20.00 -17.71
C ALA A 146 -29.62 19.53 -19.18
N GLN A 147 -29.34 18.25 -19.39
CA GLN A 147 -29.10 17.68 -20.72
C GLN A 147 -30.39 17.63 -21.58
N ILE A 148 -31.54 17.28 -20.99
CA ILE A 148 -32.84 17.31 -21.70
C ILE A 148 -33.19 18.74 -22.16
N SER A 149 -32.86 19.74 -21.36
CA SER A 149 -33.15 21.14 -21.66
C SER A 149 -32.38 21.62 -22.91
N ILE A 150 -31.15 21.15 -23.08
CA ILE A 150 -30.32 21.45 -24.26
C ILE A 150 -30.84 20.74 -25.50
N GLU A 151 -31.21 19.46 -25.38
CA GLU A 151 -31.76 18.69 -26.50
C GLU A 151 -33.06 19.30 -27.04
N LYS A 152 -33.94 19.80 -26.15
CA LYS A 152 -35.16 20.51 -26.56
C LYS A 152 -34.90 21.88 -27.19
N ALA A 153 -33.80 22.54 -26.82
CA ALA A 153 -33.44 23.86 -27.34
C ALA A 153 -32.74 23.79 -28.71
N ALA A 154 -32.18 22.63 -29.08
CA ALA A 154 -31.54 22.41 -30.38
C ALA A 154 -32.60 22.07 -31.45
N PRO A 155 -32.83 22.90 -32.48
CA PRO A 155 -33.70 22.56 -33.59
C PRO A 155 -33.14 21.34 -34.33
N SER A 156 -33.99 20.34 -34.54
CA SER A 156 -33.69 19.07 -35.19
C SER A 156 -33.27 19.25 -36.67
N GLU A 157 -32.00 19.56 -36.92
CA GLU A 157 -31.37 19.26 -38.20
C GLU A 157 -30.98 17.78 -38.23
N LYS A 158 -31.86 16.98 -38.83
CA LYS A 158 -31.64 15.56 -39.15
C LYS A 158 -30.49 15.44 -40.15
N GLY A 159 -29.30 15.10 -39.66
CA GLY A 159 -28.13 14.73 -40.47
C GLY A 159 -27.69 13.30 -40.17
N GLU A 160 -27.98 12.41 -41.12
CA GLU A 160 -27.32 11.15 -41.50
C GLU A 160 -26.65 10.26 -40.44
N THR A 161 -27.24 9.07 -40.34
CA THR A 161 -26.72 7.79 -39.83
C THR A 161 -25.33 7.46 -40.40
N GLY A 162 -24.28 7.78 -39.64
CA GLY A 162 -22.93 7.29 -39.85
C GLY A 162 -22.65 6.00 -39.05
N ASP A 163 -22.09 5.01 -39.73
CA ASP A 163 -21.75 3.66 -39.25
C ASP A 163 -21.12 3.61 -37.85
N LEU A 164 -21.73 2.80 -36.98
CA LEU A 164 -21.24 2.53 -35.63
C LEU A 164 -19.95 1.67 -35.68
N PRO A 165 -18.84 2.11 -35.08
CA PRO A 165 -17.60 1.35 -35.06
C PRO A 165 -17.74 0.06 -34.25
N SER A 166 -17.18 -1.03 -34.79
CA SER A 166 -17.30 -2.39 -34.26
C SER A 166 -16.80 -2.52 -32.81
N LYS A 167 -17.62 -3.13 -31.95
CA LYS A 167 -17.37 -3.33 -30.50
C LYS A 167 -16.03 -4.03 -30.17
N GLN A 168 -15.44 -4.77 -31.11
CA GLN A 168 -14.17 -5.48 -30.89
C GLN A 168 -12.95 -4.54 -30.83
N SER A 169 -12.96 -3.44 -31.59
CA SER A 169 -11.89 -2.42 -31.55
C SER A 169 -11.84 -1.72 -30.19
N ALA A 170 -13.00 -1.47 -29.58
CA ALA A 170 -13.10 -0.80 -28.28
C ALA A 170 -12.48 -1.62 -27.12
N THR A 171 -12.67 -2.94 -27.09
CA THR A 171 -12.09 -3.82 -26.05
C THR A 171 -10.57 -3.95 -26.15
N ALA A 172 -10.01 -3.94 -27.37
CA ALA A 172 -8.56 -3.95 -27.56
C ALA A 172 -7.92 -2.61 -27.16
N LYS A 173 -8.55 -1.48 -27.54
CA LYS A 173 -8.13 -0.13 -27.13
C LYS A 173 -8.22 0.07 -25.60
N ALA A 174 -9.26 -0.46 -24.96
CA ALA A 174 -9.42 -0.37 -23.50
C ALA A 174 -8.32 -1.14 -22.75
N LYS A 175 -7.90 -2.33 -23.22
CA LYS A 175 -6.78 -3.08 -22.63
C LYS A 175 -5.44 -2.38 -22.85
N ALA A 176 -5.22 -1.74 -24.00
CA ALA A 176 -4.02 -0.98 -24.29
C ALA A 176 -3.87 0.23 -23.34
N HIS A 177 -4.96 0.97 -23.08
CA HIS A 177 -4.93 2.12 -22.16
C HIS A 177 -4.67 1.75 -20.69
N VAL A 178 -5.06 0.54 -20.27
CA VAL A 178 -4.80 0.07 -18.90
C VAL A 178 -3.32 -0.26 -18.69
N ALA A 179 -2.60 -0.70 -19.73
CA ALA A 179 -1.17 -0.99 -19.65
C ALA A 179 -0.32 0.29 -19.53
N ASP A 180 -0.70 1.37 -20.22
CA ASP A 180 -0.02 2.67 -20.18
C ASP A 180 -0.08 3.35 -18.79
N ALA A 181 -1.00 2.92 -17.92
CA ALA A 181 -1.15 3.48 -16.60
C ALA A 181 -0.16 2.92 -15.55
N PHE A 182 0.43 1.74 -15.79
CA PHE A 182 1.21 1.07 -14.74
C PHE A 182 2.70 1.44 -14.76
N ARG A 183 3.24 1.80 -13.59
CA ARG A 183 4.68 1.97 -13.36
C ARG A 183 5.14 1.12 -12.18
N VAL A 184 6.23 0.38 -12.38
CA VAL A 184 6.94 -0.35 -11.32
C VAL A 184 8.02 0.58 -10.74
N PRO A 185 7.98 0.93 -9.44
CA PRO A 185 9.01 1.77 -8.83
C PRO A 185 10.40 1.13 -8.95
N ALA A 186 11.42 1.96 -9.18
CA ALA A 186 12.79 1.48 -9.38
C ALA A 186 13.34 0.69 -8.19
N LEU A 187 12.90 1.02 -6.97
CA LEU A 187 13.35 0.42 -5.71
C LEU A 187 12.76 -0.97 -5.40
N VAL A 188 11.73 -1.42 -6.13
CA VAL A 188 11.10 -2.73 -5.86
C VAL A 188 12.06 -3.90 -6.10
N LEU A 189 12.88 -3.81 -7.15
CA LEU A 189 13.87 -4.86 -7.43
C LEU A 189 15.01 -4.85 -6.39
N PRO A 190 15.66 -3.71 -6.09
CA PRO A 190 16.64 -3.62 -4.99
C PRO A 190 16.13 -4.11 -3.64
N SER A 191 14.89 -3.78 -3.24
CA SER A 191 14.31 -4.27 -1.98
C SER A 191 14.15 -5.79 -1.97
N SER A 192 13.70 -6.38 -3.08
CA SER A 192 13.58 -7.83 -3.21
C SER A 192 14.95 -8.53 -3.18
N LEU A 193 15.97 -7.96 -3.83
CA LEU A 193 17.34 -8.47 -3.78
C LEU A 193 17.94 -8.36 -2.38
N ALA A 194 17.67 -7.25 -1.66
CA ALA A 194 18.10 -7.09 -0.28
C ALA A 194 17.52 -8.19 0.63
N PHE A 195 16.28 -8.64 0.40
CA PHE A 195 15.70 -9.77 1.13
C PHE A 195 16.38 -11.10 0.82
N ILE A 196 16.75 -11.35 -0.43
CA ILE A 196 17.49 -12.57 -0.80
C ILE A 196 18.83 -12.59 -0.07
N VAL A 197 19.57 -11.48 -0.12
CA VAL A 197 20.87 -11.33 0.55
C VAL A 197 20.73 -11.44 2.07
N LEU A 198 19.74 -10.77 2.66
CA LEU A 198 19.43 -10.86 4.09
C LEU A 198 19.09 -12.30 4.50
N GLY A 199 18.27 -13.01 3.72
CA GLY A 199 17.91 -14.40 3.98
C GLY A 199 19.12 -15.33 3.97
N ILE A 200 19.99 -15.22 2.94
CA ILE A 200 21.23 -16.02 2.86
C ILE A 200 22.14 -15.73 4.05
N ILE A 201 22.43 -14.45 4.34
CA ILE A 201 23.36 -14.08 5.42
C ILE A 201 22.78 -14.44 6.78
N SER A 202 21.47 -14.33 7.00
CA SER A 202 20.82 -14.77 8.24
C SER A 202 20.92 -16.29 8.43
N LEU A 203 20.75 -17.08 7.37
CA LEU A 203 20.91 -18.53 7.43
C LEU A 203 22.36 -18.92 7.74
N THR A 204 23.34 -18.22 7.16
CA THR A 204 24.76 -18.41 7.47
C THR A 204 25.07 -18.02 8.91
N ALA A 205 24.54 -16.89 9.39
CA ALA A 205 24.72 -16.41 10.76
C ALA A 205 24.18 -17.38 11.82
N LEU A 206 23.14 -18.14 11.48
CA LEU A 206 22.60 -19.16 12.37
C LEU A 206 23.55 -20.34 12.60
N HIS A 207 24.47 -20.60 11.66
CA HIS A 207 25.43 -21.71 11.72
C HIS A 207 26.83 -21.27 12.16
N ILE A 208 27.13 -19.97 12.07
CA ILE A 208 28.42 -19.40 12.42
C ILE A 208 28.23 -18.45 13.60
N GLU A 209 28.66 -18.88 14.78
CA GLU A 209 28.63 -18.08 16.03
C GLU A 209 29.65 -16.94 15.96
N ASN A 210 29.31 -15.90 15.20
CA ASN A 210 30.16 -14.74 14.99
C ASN A 210 29.38 -13.44 15.19
N VAL A 211 29.79 -12.68 16.21
CA VAL A 211 29.18 -11.40 16.61
C VAL A 211 29.19 -10.38 15.45
N VAL A 212 30.27 -10.34 14.65
CA VAL A 212 30.37 -9.44 13.49
C VAL A 212 29.31 -9.79 12.46
N LEU A 213 29.09 -11.08 12.21
CA LEU A 213 28.09 -11.55 11.26
C LEU A 213 26.66 -11.23 11.74
N ALA A 214 26.39 -11.38 13.05
CA ALA A 214 25.13 -10.92 13.66
C ALA A 214 24.91 -9.40 13.49
N GLY A 215 25.97 -8.61 13.68
CA GLY A 215 25.95 -7.16 13.42
C GLY A 215 25.63 -6.82 11.95
N VAL A 216 26.21 -7.55 11.00
CA VAL A 216 25.93 -7.41 9.56
C VAL A 216 24.46 -7.75 9.25
N VAL A 217 23.92 -8.83 9.83
CA VAL A 217 22.50 -9.19 9.70
C VAL A 217 21.60 -8.05 10.19
N MET A 218 21.89 -7.47 11.35
CA MET A 218 21.11 -6.35 11.90
C MET A 218 21.15 -5.11 11.01
N LEU A 219 22.32 -4.77 10.44
CA LEU A 219 22.46 -3.65 9.52
C LEU A 219 21.70 -3.90 8.20
N LEU A 220 21.78 -5.12 7.66
CA LEU A 220 21.02 -5.52 6.47
C LEU A 220 19.51 -5.51 6.72
N LEU A 221 19.07 -5.90 7.92
CA LEU A 221 17.66 -5.86 8.33
C LEU A 221 17.13 -4.42 8.31
N LEU A 222 17.89 -3.46 8.86
CA LEU A 222 17.55 -2.04 8.82
C LEU A 222 17.52 -1.49 7.39
N ALA A 223 18.51 -1.85 6.57
CA ALA A 223 18.56 -1.45 5.16
C ALA A 223 17.37 -2.03 4.36
N ALA A 224 17.02 -3.29 4.59
CA ALA A 224 15.86 -3.95 3.98
C ALA A 224 14.54 -3.28 4.40
N CYS A 225 14.39 -2.90 5.67
CA CYS A 225 13.24 -2.13 6.16
C CYS A 225 13.10 -0.80 5.40
N PHE A 226 14.18 -0.02 5.33
CA PHE A 226 14.18 1.25 4.62
C PHE A 226 13.82 1.09 3.14
N LEU A 227 14.46 0.14 2.44
CA LEU A 227 14.20 -0.13 1.02
C LEU A 227 12.76 -0.57 0.75
N VAL A 228 12.18 -1.44 1.58
CA VAL A 228 10.79 -1.87 1.45
C VAL A 228 9.83 -0.72 1.68
N ILE A 229 10.05 0.10 2.71
CA ILE A 229 9.21 1.27 2.99
C ILE A 229 9.25 2.24 1.80
N MET A 230 10.44 2.57 1.29
CA MET A 230 10.59 3.46 0.14
C MET A 230 9.95 2.89 -1.13
N SER A 231 10.08 1.58 -1.36
CA SER A 231 9.43 0.87 -2.47
C SER A 231 7.91 0.92 -2.34
N LEU A 232 7.38 0.74 -1.13
CA LEU A 232 5.95 0.77 -0.84
C LEU A 232 5.37 2.18 -1.02
N VAL A 233 6.09 3.22 -0.56
CA VAL A 233 5.72 4.63 -0.81
C VAL A 233 5.64 4.89 -2.31
N GLY A 234 6.62 4.44 -3.10
CA GLY A 234 6.58 4.53 -4.55
C GLY A 234 5.39 3.78 -5.15
N ALA A 235 5.11 2.57 -4.67
CA ALA A 235 4.02 1.73 -5.15
C ALA A 235 2.62 2.27 -4.80
N VAL A 236 2.51 3.06 -3.73
CA VAL A 236 1.25 3.74 -3.36
C VAL A 236 1.07 5.03 -4.16
N ARG A 237 2.15 5.75 -4.45
CA ARG A 237 2.11 7.00 -5.25
C ARG A 237 1.79 6.76 -6.72
N HIS A 238 2.21 5.62 -7.27
CA HIS A 238 1.98 5.28 -8.67
C HIS A 238 0.99 4.11 -8.81
N ALA A 239 0.35 4.00 -9.97
CA ALA A 239 -0.42 2.80 -10.29
C ALA A 239 0.58 1.66 -10.51
N THR A 240 0.85 0.87 -9.48
CA THR A 240 1.71 -0.32 -9.55
C THR A 240 0.82 -1.58 -9.64
N PRO A 241 1.24 -2.61 -10.41
CA PRO A 241 0.49 -3.85 -10.54
C PRO A 241 0.15 -4.49 -9.18
N PRO A 242 -1.06 -5.05 -8.99
CA PRO A 242 -1.48 -5.65 -7.73
C PRO A 242 -0.53 -6.74 -7.19
N PRO A 243 0.02 -7.67 -8.00
CA PRO A 243 0.94 -8.70 -7.49
C PRO A 243 2.18 -8.10 -6.81
N VAL A 244 2.77 -7.07 -7.43
CA VAL A 244 3.94 -6.37 -6.88
C VAL A 244 3.60 -5.70 -5.54
N LYS A 245 2.41 -5.09 -5.43
CA LYS A 245 1.96 -4.51 -4.16
C LYS A 245 1.80 -5.56 -3.07
N VAL A 246 1.18 -6.69 -3.39
CA VAL A 246 1.02 -7.81 -2.44
C VAL A 246 2.40 -8.28 -1.97
N SER A 247 3.35 -8.47 -2.88
CA SER A 247 4.72 -8.86 -2.53
C SER A 247 5.40 -7.89 -1.57
N LEU A 248 5.29 -6.57 -1.80
CA LEU A 248 5.89 -5.56 -0.92
C LEU A 248 5.25 -5.54 0.47
N TRP A 249 3.93 -5.73 0.56
CA TRP A 249 3.24 -5.84 1.85
C TRP A 249 3.62 -7.13 2.60
N THR A 250 3.77 -8.25 1.89
CA THR A 250 4.25 -9.50 2.48
C THR A 250 5.68 -9.35 3.01
N GLN A 251 6.58 -8.71 2.24
CA GLN A 251 7.94 -8.38 2.69
C GLN A 251 7.93 -7.54 3.97
N LEU A 252 7.12 -6.47 4.01
CA LEU A 252 7.01 -5.62 5.18
C LEU A 252 6.46 -6.38 6.40
N GLY A 253 5.39 -7.15 6.22
CA GLY A 253 4.82 -7.97 7.29
C GLY A 253 5.82 -8.99 7.84
N LEU A 254 6.60 -9.63 6.96
CA LEU A 254 7.64 -10.57 7.35
C LEU A 254 8.78 -9.90 8.12
N LEU A 255 9.20 -8.69 7.76
CA LEU A 255 10.19 -7.92 8.53
C LEU A 255 9.71 -7.63 9.95
N PHE A 256 8.46 -7.19 10.10
CA PHE A 256 7.88 -6.98 11.43
C PHE A 256 7.89 -8.27 12.26
N PHE A 257 7.62 -9.40 11.61
CA PHE A 257 7.63 -10.71 12.27
C PHE A 257 9.03 -11.16 12.68
N VAL A 258 10.05 -10.90 11.84
CA VAL A 258 11.47 -11.16 12.15
C VAL A 258 11.95 -10.27 13.30
N ILE A 259 11.69 -8.97 13.25
CA ILE A 259 12.07 -8.01 14.29
C ILE A 259 11.38 -8.37 15.62
N GLY A 260 10.08 -8.66 15.58
CA GLY A 260 9.32 -9.08 16.74
C GLY A 260 9.88 -10.36 17.36
N SER A 261 10.11 -11.40 16.55
CA SER A 261 10.71 -12.66 17.02
C SER A 261 12.11 -12.45 17.60
N GLY A 262 12.92 -11.61 16.96
CA GLY A 262 14.25 -11.22 17.46
C GLY A 262 14.20 -10.55 18.83
N ALA A 263 13.26 -9.62 19.02
CA ALA A 263 13.06 -8.96 20.31
C ALA A 263 12.62 -9.94 21.41
N ILE A 264 11.70 -10.86 21.09
CA ILE A 264 11.26 -11.91 22.04
C ILE A 264 12.45 -12.79 22.46
N TYR A 265 13.22 -13.24 21.48
CA TYR A 265 14.40 -14.05 21.73
C TYR A 265 15.40 -13.30 22.61
N TYR A 266 15.75 -12.06 22.25
CA TYR A 266 16.70 -11.26 23.03
C TYR A 266 16.24 -11.06 24.48
N LEU A 267 14.96 -10.76 24.72
CA LEU A 267 14.43 -10.63 26.07
C LEU A 267 14.55 -11.94 26.85
N THR A 268 14.21 -13.07 26.21
CA THR A 268 14.33 -14.40 26.83
C THR A 268 15.79 -14.71 27.16
N ALA A 269 16.70 -14.51 26.22
CA ALA A 269 18.13 -14.72 26.41
C ALA A 269 18.70 -13.81 27.52
N ALA A 270 18.28 -12.54 27.58
CA ALA A 270 18.71 -11.60 28.61
C ALA A 270 18.19 -11.97 30.01
N THR A 271 17.01 -12.60 30.11
CA THR A 271 16.51 -13.11 31.41
C THR A 271 17.30 -14.31 31.91
N MET A 272 17.78 -15.18 31.00
CA MET A 272 18.61 -16.33 31.36
C MET A 272 20.06 -15.94 31.63
N ASN A 273 20.59 -14.98 30.88
CA ASN A 273 21.96 -14.50 30.95
C ASN A 273 21.97 -12.97 31.07
N PRO A 274 21.97 -12.42 32.31
CA PRO A 274 21.96 -10.98 32.54
C PRO A 274 23.14 -10.24 31.91
N SER A 275 24.24 -10.93 31.62
CA SER A 275 25.41 -10.38 30.92
C SER A 275 25.08 -9.76 29.57
N TYR A 276 24.07 -10.26 28.85
CA TYR A 276 23.64 -9.68 27.56
C TYR A 276 22.99 -8.30 27.69
N THR A 277 22.66 -7.84 28.89
CA THR A 277 22.16 -6.48 29.12
C THR A 277 23.28 -5.46 29.29
N LEU A 278 24.52 -5.92 29.47
CA LEU A 278 25.67 -5.06 29.73
C LEU A 278 26.32 -4.62 28.41
N GLY A 279 26.12 -3.35 28.06
CA GLY A 279 26.80 -2.70 26.94
C GLY A 279 26.11 -2.85 25.57
N ILE A 280 26.72 -2.26 24.55
CA ILE A 280 26.16 -2.17 23.19
C ILE A 280 26.25 -3.52 22.46
N LEU A 281 27.22 -4.37 22.82
CA LEU A 281 27.46 -5.66 22.18
C LEU A 281 26.55 -6.77 22.69
N GLY A 282 25.97 -6.65 23.88
CA GLY A 282 25.17 -7.70 24.51
C GLY A 282 24.04 -8.26 23.62
N PRO A 283 23.23 -7.44 22.93
CA PRO A 283 22.27 -7.94 21.95
C PRO A 283 22.90 -8.71 20.79
N LEU A 284 24.05 -8.27 20.28
CA LEU A 284 24.74 -8.93 19.17
C LEU A 284 25.31 -10.29 19.61
N GLU A 285 25.85 -10.36 20.82
CA GLU A 285 26.30 -11.61 21.44
C GLU A 285 25.14 -12.59 21.59
N ALA A 286 24.00 -12.14 22.14
CA ALA A 286 22.80 -12.95 22.27
C ALA A 286 22.32 -13.51 20.91
N PHE A 287 22.26 -12.66 19.87
CA PHE A 287 21.86 -13.11 18.53
C PHE A 287 22.89 -14.04 17.89
N SER A 288 24.19 -13.86 18.13
CA SER A 288 25.22 -14.78 17.63
C SER A 288 25.16 -16.15 18.29
N ALA A 289 24.64 -16.23 19.52
CA ALA A 289 24.49 -17.46 20.30
C ALA A 289 23.14 -18.17 20.09
N ILE A 290 22.31 -17.80 19.11
CA ILE A 290 21.02 -18.48 18.85
C ILE A 290 21.21 -19.99 18.65
N GLY A 291 22.28 -20.40 17.95
CA GLY A 291 22.53 -21.81 17.62
C GLY A 291 22.89 -22.67 18.83
N THR A 292 23.63 -22.10 19.79
CA THR A 292 24.14 -22.79 20.98
C THR A 292 23.24 -22.63 22.18
N ASP A 293 22.88 -21.39 22.52
CA ASP A 293 22.19 -21.05 23.76
C ASP A 293 20.67 -20.92 23.57
N GLY A 294 20.21 -20.64 22.35
CA GLY A 294 18.78 -20.51 22.05
C GLY A 294 18.00 -21.83 22.11
N GLY A 295 18.68 -22.97 22.11
CA GLY A 295 18.04 -24.28 22.07
C GLY A 295 17.33 -24.59 20.74
N VAL A 296 16.86 -25.83 20.64
CA VAL A 296 16.38 -26.42 19.38
C VAL A 296 15.18 -25.67 18.80
N TRP A 297 14.27 -25.16 19.65
CA TRP A 297 13.07 -24.48 19.20
C TRP A 297 13.38 -23.13 18.54
N PHE A 298 14.18 -22.27 19.19
CA PHE A 298 14.54 -20.98 18.60
C PHE A 298 15.40 -21.17 17.35
N TYR A 299 16.29 -22.17 17.32
CA TYR A 299 17.05 -22.50 16.12
C TYR A 299 16.14 -22.80 14.93
N PHE A 300 15.19 -23.75 15.06
CA PHE A 300 14.26 -24.07 13.96
C PHE A 300 13.36 -22.90 13.58
N TRP A 301 12.96 -22.08 14.55
CA TRP A 301 12.17 -20.87 14.31
C TRP A 301 12.93 -19.86 13.45
N PHE A 302 14.17 -19.52 13.82
CA PHE A 302 14.99 -18.58 13.05
C PHE A 302 15.43 -19.16 11.70
N LEU A 303 15.62 -20.48 11.59
CA LEU A 303 15.84 -21.18 10.32
C LEU A 303 14.64 -20.98 9.38
N PHE A 304 13.41 -21.21 9.88
CA PHE A 304 12.18 -21.01 9.13
C PHE A 304 11.99 -19.55 8.70
N LEU A 305 12.28 -18.59 9.60
CA LEU A 305 12.25 -17.16 9.27
C LEU A 305 13.25 -16.80 8.18
N GLY A 306 14.49 -17.29 8.25
CA GLY A 306 15.52 -17.05 7.25
C GLY A 306 15.12 -17.59 5.87
N LEU A 307 14.60 -18.82 5.81
CA LEU A 307 14.07 -19.44 4.58
C LEU A 307 12.87 -18.66 4.03
N SER A 308 11.99 -18.16 4.89
CA SER A 308 10.84 -17.36 4.49
C SER A 308 11.27 -16.02 3.88
N VAL A 309 12.24 -15.33 4.50
CA VAL A 309 12.78 -14.06 4.01
C VAL A 309 13.41 -14.24 2.64
N PHE A 310 14.23 -15.29 2.47
CA PHE A 310 14.82 -15.64 1.18
C PHE A 310 13.75 -15.92 0.12
N SER A 311 12.77 -16.78 0.44
CA SER A 311 11.74 -17.22 -0.49
C SER A 311 10.85 -16.07 -0.98
N VAL A 312 10.45 -15.18 -0.06
CA VAL A 312 9.67 -13.97 -0.38
C VAL A 312 10.50 -12.96 -1.18
N GLY A 313 11.80 -12.82 -0.89
CA GLY A 313 12.73 -12.03 -1.69
C GLY A 313 12.80 -12.52 -3.14
N LEU A 314 12.95 -13.84 -3.33
CA LEU A 314 13.01 -14.47 -4.65
C LEU A 314 11.71 -14.30 -5.44
N ALA A 315 10.57 -14.56 -4.80
CA ALA A 315 9.26 -14.35 -5.42
C ALA A 315 9.05 -12.89 -5.85
N GLY A 316 9.41 -11.93 -4.99
CA GLY A 316 9.34 -10.50 -5.29
C GLY A 316 10.23 -10.07 -6.46
N ALA A 317 11.45 -10.63 -6.54
CA ALA A 317 12.37 -10.37 -7.64
C ALA A 317 11.83 -10.91 -8.98
N ILE A 318 11.34 -12.16 -9.00
CA ILE A 318 10.76 -12.78 -10.20
C ILE A 318 9.55 -11.98 -10.70
N GLN A 319 8.64 -11.60 -9.79
CA GLN A 319 7.47 -10.80 -10.16
C GLN A 319 7.86 -9.43 -10.72
N SER A 320 8.85 -8.78 -10.12
CA SER A 320 9.34 -7.47 -10.57
C SER A 320 9.98 -7.54 -11.96
N MET A 321 10.78 -8.57 -12.22
CA MET A 321 11.39 -8.80 -13.54
C MET A 321 10.34 -9.11 -14.60
N LYS A 322 9.35 -9.95 -14.29
CA LYS A 322 8.25 -10.29 -15.20
C LYS A 322 7.48 -9.04 -15.64
N TRP A 323 7.11 -8.17 -14.69
CA TRP A 323 6.39 -6.94 -15.00
C TRP A 323 7.25 -5.91 -15.75
N LYS A 324 8.54 -5.79 -15.43
CA LYS A 324 9.46 -4.94 -16.22
C LYS A 324 9.52 -5.38 -17.68
N LYS A 325 9.63 -6.70 -17.93
CA LYS A 325 9.64 -7.25 -19.30
C LYS A 325 8.31 -6.97 -20.03
N GLN A 326 7.18 -7.10 -19.35
CA GLN A 326 5.87 -6.79 -19.93
C GLN A 326 5.72 -5.32 -20.30
N LEU A 327 6.21 -4.40 -19.47
CA LEU A 327 6.17 -2.96 -19.76
C LEU A 327 7.06 -2.61 -20.96
N ALA A 328 8.27 -3.16 -21.03
CA ALA A 328 9.16 -2.96 -22.17
C ALA A 328 8.53 -3.41 -23.50
N GLN A 329 7.86 -4.57 -23.51
CA GLN A 329 7.14 -5.06 -24.71
C GLN A 329 5.98 -4.15 -25.15
N VAL A 330 5.34 -3.45 -24.21
CA VAL A 330 4.26 -2.48 -24.53
C VAL A 330 4.86 -1.22 -25.13
N GLU A 331 5.99 -0.74 -24.59
CA GLU A 331 6.71 0.42 -25.14
C GLU A 331 7.22 0.15 -26.57
N GLU A 332 7.79 -1.03 -26.83
CA GLU A 332 8.25 -1.44 -28.17
C GLU A 332 7.10 -1.45 -29.20
N ARG A 333 5.94 -2.02 -28.83
CA ARG A 333 4.75 -2.03 -29.71
C ARG A 333 4.22 -0.63 -30.00
N LYS A 334 4.34 0.27 -29.02
CA LYS A 334 3.94 1.67 -29.19
C LYS A 334 4.87 2.37 -30.16
N SER A 335 6.19 2.19 -30.04
CA SER A 335 7.16 2.74 -31.00
C SER A 335 6.96 2.19 -32.41
N SER A 336 6.63 0.90 -32.57
CA SER A 336 6.39 0.32 -33.91
C SER A 336 5.09 0.82 -34.56
N SER A 337 4.08 1.18 -33.76
CA SER A 337 2.80 1.70 -34.29
C SER A 337 2.85 3.16 -34.73
N VAL A 338 3.85 3.91 -34.28
CA VAL A 338 4.00 5.35 -34.56
C VAL A 338 4.95 5.59 -35.74
N ALA A 339 5.67 4.57 -36.22
CA ALA A 339 6.49 4.67 -37.42
C ALA A 339 5.60 5.04 -38.63
N PRO A 340 5.74 6.26 -39.19
CA PRO A 340 4.82 6.78 -40.19
C PRO A 340 5.01 6.05 -41.52
N SER A 341 3.90 5.80 -42.21
CA SER A 341 3.86 5.37 -43.61
C SER A 341 4.28 6.54 -44.53
N GLU A 342 5.51 7.04 -44.37
CA GLU A 342 6.06 8.16 -45.16
C GLU A 342 6.63 7.74 -46.52
N GLU A 343 6.54 6.46 -46.91
CA GLU A 343 6.85 6.02 -48.27
C GLU A 343 5.56 5.85 -49.09
N GLY A 344 5.15 6.91 -49.79
CA GLY A 344 4.07 6.78 -50.76
C GLY A 344 3.51 8.08 -51.31
N ASP A 345 4.35 8.97 -51.83
CA ASP A 345 3.96 9.89 -52.92
C ASP A 345 5.25 10.42 -53.60
N GLY A 346 5.64 9.73 -54.68
CA GLY A 346 6.74 10.07 -55.57
C GLY A 346 6.57 9.38 -56.91
#